data_AF-A0A955YC12-F1
#
_entry.id   AF-A0A955YC12-F1
#
_cell.length_a   1.000
_cell.length_b   1.000
_cell.length_c   1.000
_cell.angle_alpha   90.00
_cell.angle_beta   90.00
_cell.angle_gamma   90.00
#
_symmetry.space_group_name_H-M   'P 1'
#
loop_
_entity.id
_entity.type
_entity.pdbx_description
1 polymer ?
#
loop_
_entity_poly.entity_id
_entity_poly.type
_entity_poly.pdbx_seq_one_letter_code
_entity_poly.pdbx_strand_id
1 'polypeptide(L)'
;ITGTSAIVAVHDAIRLGRIDVGIAGGVESMSNTAILVSPALAGALRDSRAAKGPMDQLKLLARLRPGDLLPQLPGVEEPSTGLTMGQHTELMVKEWKIPRLIQDEIAFRSHRNAHAATEDGRLGAEIHPLGGLDRDSMVRADTSLEKLAKLKPVFDPEQGTLTAGNSSPLTDGAAVVLLMSEERATKEGRTPLAFVKDFEHAAIDPADGLLMAPGVAVPRLLRRHGLSLADMDVVEVHEAFGGQVACNLAAWEKGWKEPAIGTIPVERL
;
A
#
# COMPACT_ATOMS: atom_id res chain seq x y z
N ILE A 1 -1.56 -2.35 4.05
CA ILE A 1 -2.36 -3.58 4.31
C ILE A 1 -2.04 -4.14 5.70
N THR A 2 -0.79 -4.46 6.03
CA THR A 2 -0.39 -5.03 7.34
C THR A 2 -0.76 -4.15 8.54
N GLY A 3 -0.56 -2.83 8.44
CA GLY A 3 -0.96 -1.89 9.50
C GLY A 3 -2.47 -1.93 9.80
N THR A 4 -3.31 -2.00 8.77
CA THR A 4 -4.77 -2.15 8.92
C THR A 4 -5.12 -3.51 9.53
N SER A 5 -4.43 -4.59 9.15
CA SER A 5 -4.63 -5.91 9.76
C SER A 5 -4.29 -5.92 11.26
N ALA A 6 -3.30 -5.15 11.70
CA ALA A 6 -3.00 -4.97 13.13
C ALA A 6 -4.16 -4.28 13.86
N ILE A 7 -4.79 -3.27 13.24
CA ILE A 7 -5.98 -2.60 13.79
C ILE A 7 -7.12 -3.61 13.95
N VAL A 8 -7.38 -4.43 12.94
CA VAL A 8 -8.41 -5.49 12.99
C VAL A 8 -8.14 -6.48 14.13
N ALA A 9 -6.90 -6.94 14.28
CA ALA A 9 -6.54 -7.88 15.33
C ALA A 9 -6.75 -7.30 16.75
N VAL A 10 -6.38 -6.03 16.97
CA VAL A 10 -6.60 -5.35 18.26
C VAL A 10 -8.09 -5.08 18.47
N HIS A 11 -8.81 -4.62 17.44
CA HIS A 11 -10.26 -4.41 17.49
C HIS A 11 -10.99 -5.70 17.90
N ASP A 12 -10.67 -6.83 17.27
CA ASP A 12 -11.33 -8.11 17.53
C ASP A 12 -10.99 -8.62 18.94
N ALA A 13 -9.75 -8.43 19.40
CA ALA A 13 -9.38 -8.76 20.78
C ALA A 13 -10.17 -7.94 21.81
N ILE A 14 -10.43 -6.65 21.52
CA ILE A 14 -11.29 -5.80 22.35
C ILE A 14 -12.75 -6.26 22.29
N ARG A 15 -13.29 -6.48 21.09
CA ARG A 15 -14.68 -6.92 20.88
C ARG A 15 -14.98 -8.26 21.54
N LEU A 16 -14.01 -9.17 21.57
CA LEU A 16 -14.12 -10.48 22.22
C LEU A 16 -13.88 -10.43 23.74
N GLY A 17 -13.64 -9.24 24.31
CA GLY A 17 -13.40 -9.05 25.75
C GLY A 17 -12.08 -9.64 26.25
N ARG A 18 -11.09 -9.84 25.38
CA ARG A 18 -9.76 -10.36 25.77
C ARG A 18 -8.86 -9.26 26.33
N ILE A 19 -9.04 -8.03 25.83
CA ILE A 19 -8.34 -6.82 26.26
C ILE A 19 -9.31 -5.64 26.20
N ASP A 20 -9.01 -4.54 26.89
CA ASP A 20 -9.81 -3.30 26.83
C ASP A 20 -9.09 -2.14 26.13
N VAL A 21 -7.80 -2.30 25.88
CA VAL A 21 -6.92 -1.30 25.29
C VAL A 21 -5.77 -1.98 24.57
N GLY A 22 -5.37 -1.44 23.42
CA GLY A 22 -4.24 -1.93 22.64
C GLY A 22 -3.72 -0.91 21.65
N ILE A 23 -2.44 -1.00 21.31
CA ILE A 23 -1.82 -0.19 20.26
C ILE A 23 -1.75 -1.05 19.00
N ALA A 24 -2.19 -0.50 17.88
CA ALA A 24 -2.08 -1.11 16.56
C ALA A 24 -1.34 -0.18 15.62
N GLY A 25 -0.67 -0.72 14.62
CA GLY A 25 0.07 0.08 13.66
C GLY A 25 0.92 -0.73 12.70
N GLY A 26 1.76 -0.03 11.94
CA GLY A 26 2.72 -0.62 11.02
C GLY A 26 3.96 0.26 10.90
N VAL A 27 5.05 -0.36 10.47
CA VAL A 27 6.31 0.30 10.17
C VAL A 27 6.89 -0.34 8.91
N GLU A 28 7.51 0.47 8.06
CA GLU A 28 8.25 -0.01 6.90
C GLU A 28 9.51 0.85 6.70
N SER A 29 10.60 0.21 6.27
CA SER A 29 11.86 0.88 5.92
C SER A 29 12.42 0.29 4.64
N MET A 30 12.04 0.91 3.52
CA MET A 30 12.50 0.54 2.18
C MET A 30 13.95 0.95 1.92
N SER A 31 14.48 1.95 2.64
CA SER A 31 15.90 2.30 2.57
C SER A 31 16.82 1.28 3.23
N ASN A 32 16.31 0.43 4.13
CA ASN A 32 17.07 -0.54 4.90
C ASN A 32 16.70 -2.00 4.57
N THR A 33 16.36 -2.28 3.32
CA THR A 33 16.04 -3.64 2.87
C THR A 33 17.27 -4.55 2.93
N ALA A 34 17.11 -5.74 3.51
CA ALA A 34 18.18 -6.72 3.59
C ALA A 34 18.62 -7.20 2.20
N ILE A 35 19.92 -7.26 1.97
CA ILE A 35 20.49 -7.90 0.80
C ILE A 35 20.39 -9.42 1.00
N LEU A 36 19.73 -10.09 0.06
CA LEU A 36 19.56 -11.54 0.11
C LEU A 36 20.71 -12.22 -0.63
N VAL A 37 20.90 -13.50 -0.33
CA VAL A 37 21.80 -14.39 -1.06
C VAL A 37 20.99 -15.50 -1.70
N SER A 38 21.55 -16.14 -2.73
CA SER A 38 20.89 -17.26 -3.39
C SER A 38 20.52 -18.38 -2.40
N PRO A 39 19.45 -19.15 -2.65
CA PRO A 39 19.10 -20.30 -1.82
C PRO A 39 20.25 -21.31 -1.68
N ALA A 40 21.07 -21.47 -2.73
CA ALA A 40 22.24 -22.33 -2.73
C ALA A 40 23.32 -21.83 -1.77
N LEU A 41 23.64 -20.53 -1.79
CA LEU A 41 24.59 -19.92 -0.87
C LEU A 41 24.07 -19.91 0.57
N ALA A 42 22.79 -19.58 0.78
CA ALA A 42 22.14 -19.67 2.10
C ALA A 42 22.22 -21.09 2.68
N GLY A 43 21.98 -22.12 1.85
CA GLY A 43 22.14 -23.52 2.22
C GLY A 43 23.59 -23.87 2.57
N ALA A 44 24.54 -23.49 1.72
CA ALA A 44 25.96 -23.75 1.96
C ALA A 44 26.48 -23.07 3.24
N LEU A 45 26.06 -21.84 3.53
CA LEU A 45 26.39 -21.11 4.76
C LEU A 45 25.76 -21.73 6.01
N ARG A 46 24.56 -22.31 5.88
CA ARG A 46 23.91 -23.06 6.97
C ARG A 46 24.66 -24.35 7.27
N ASP A 47 24.98 -25.10 6.22
CA ASP A 47 25.62 -26.42 6.32
C ASP A 47 27.11 -26.31 6.71
N SER A 48 27.76 -25.17 6.44
CA SER A 48 29.17 -24.95 6.82
C SER A 48 29.40 -25.00 8.33
N ARG A 49 28.40 -24.66 9.14
CA ARG A 49 28.45 -24.76 10.61
C ARG A 49 28.47 -26.21 11.10
N ALA A 50 27.98 -27.16 10.31
CA ALA A 50 27.96 -28.58 10.63
C ALA A 50 29.13 -29.36 10.00
N ALA A 51 29.90 -28.74 9.11
CA ALA A 51 31.04 -29.36 8.44
C ALA A 51 32.18 -29.63 9.46
N LYS A 52 32.63 -30.88 9.55
CA LYS A 52 33.63 -31.31 10.55
C LYS A 52 35.06 -31.37 10.00
N GLY A 53 35.26 -31.10 8.71
CA GLY A 53 36.58 -31.16 8.09
C GLY A 53 36.68 -30.48 6.72
N PRO A 54 37.92 -30.35 6.19
CA PRO A 54 38.21 -29.62 4.96
C PRO A 54 37.55 -30.22 3.71
N MET A 55 37.34 -31.55 3.69
CA MET A 55 36.65 -32.22 2.58
C MET A 55 35.16 -31.88 2.51
N ASP A 56 34.52 -31.68 3.67
CA ASP A 56 33.11 -31.29 3.73
C ASP A 56 32.94 -29.83 3.31
N GLN A 57 33.87 -28.96 3.69
CA GLN A 57 33.91 -27.57 3.22
C GLN A 57 34.11 -27.48 1.71
N LEU A 58 34.99 -28.29 1.13
CA LEU A 58 35.21 -28.32 -0.32
C LEU A 58 33.95 -28.78 -1.08
N LYS A 59 33.21 -29.76 -0.56
CA LYS A 59 31.93 -30.21 -1.14
C LYS A 59 30.87 -29.11 -1.11
N LEU A 60 30.83 -28.29 -0.05
CA LEU A 60 29.91 -27.16 0.05
C LEU A 60 30.26 -26.08 -0.98
N LEU A 61 31.54 -25.75 -1.14
CA LEU A 61 32.00 -24.80 -2.16
C LEU A 61 31.75 -25.30 -3.59
N ALA A 62 31.91 -26.60 -3.83
CA ALA A 62 31.67 -27.20 -5.14
C ALA A 62 30.19 -27.17 -5.58
N ARG A 63 29.25 -26.99 -4.63
CA ARG A 63 27.82 -26.84 -4.93
C ARG A 63 27.44 -25.42 -5.37
N LEU A 64 28.32 -24.44 -5.14
CA LEU A 64 28.07 -23.04 -5.46
C LEU A 64 28.56 -22.72 -6.87
N ARG A 65 27.73 -22.02 -7.62
CA ARG A 65 28.11 -21.42 -8.90
C ARG A 65 28.59 -19.99 -8.67
N PRO A 66 29.42 -19.40 -9.57
CA PRO A 66 29.84 -18.02 -9.44
C PRO A 66 28.68 -17.02 -9.30
N GLY A 67 27.54 -17.27 -9.95
CA GLY A 67 26.33 -16.45 -9.81
C GLY A 67 25.61 -16.57 -8.46
N ASP A 68 25.83 -17.66 -7.71
CA ASP A 68 25.22 -17.86 -6.38
C ASP A 68 25.85 -16.95 -5.32
N LEU A 69 27.04 -16.40 -5.60
CA LEU A 69 27.78 -15.45 -4.77
C LEU A 69 27.35 -14.00 -4.98
N LEU A 70 26.55 -13.72 -6.02
CA LEU A 70 26.06 -12.38 -6.27
C LEU A 70 24.93 -12.04 -5.28
N PRO A 71 24.94 -10.83 -4.71
CA PRO A 71 23.83 -10.36 -3.88
C PRO A 71 22.54 -10.35 -4.71
N GLN A 72 21.47 -10.90 -4.13
CA GLN A 72 20.14 -10.84 -4.69
C GLN A 72 19.42 -9.66 -4.04
N LEU A 73 19.07 -8.67 -4.84
CA LEU A 73 18.13 -7.65 -4.41
C LEU A 73 16.77 -8.32 -4.19
N PRO A 74 16.04 -7.96 -3.11
CA PRO A 74 14.68 -8.47 -2.93
C PRO A 74 13.85 -8.11 -4.17
N GLY A 75 13.28 -9.12 -4.82
CA GLY A 75 12.41 -8.92 -5.98
C GLY A 75 11.13 -8.21 -5.55
N VAL A 76 10.74 -7.18 -6.29
CA VAL A 76 9.43 -6.50 -6.17
C VAL A 76 8.35 -7.14 -7.06
N GLU A 77 8.68 -8.27 -7.67
CA GLU A 77 7.81 -9.04 -8.54
C GLU A 77 6.86 -9.91 -7.72
N GLU A 78 5.62 -9.98 -8.17
CA GLU A 78 4.64 -10.88 -7.59
C GLU A 78 5.00 -12.33 -8.00
N PRO A 79 5.22 -13.26 -7.04
CA PRO A 79 5.78 -14.59 -7.33
C PRO A 79 4.97 -15.46 -8.30
N SER A 80 3.63 -15.34 -8.31
CA SER A 80 2.78 -16.19 -9.14
C SER A 80 2.73 -15.75 -10.61
N THR A 81 2.95 -14.47 -10.88
CA THR A 81 2.83 -13.85 -12.21
C THR A 81 4.17 -13.41 -12.79
N GLY A 82 5.19 -13.21 -11.95
CA GLY A 82 6.50 -12.69 -12.35
C GLY A 82 6.47 -11.23 -12.79
N LEU A 83 5.37 -10.51 -12.54
CA LEU A 83 5.21 -9.11 -12.89
C LEU A 83 5.36 -8.22 -11.65
N THR A 84 5.96 -7.06 -11.83
CA THR A 84 5.98 -6.01 -10.79
C THR A 84 4.59 -5.40 -10.59
N MET A 85 4.38 -4.77 -9.43
CA MET A 85 3.11 -4.09 -9.11
C MET A 85 2.74 -3.00 -10.14
N GLY A 86 3.73 -2.28 -10.68
CA GLY A 86 3.50 -1.28 -11.72
C GLY A 86 3.15 -1.89 -13.08
N GLN A 87 3.76 -3.02 -13.46
CA GLN A 87 3.36 -3.76 -14.68
C GLN A 87 1.94 -4.31 -14.58
N HIS A 88 1.55 -4.83 -13.41
CA HIS A 88 0.15 -5.18 -13.14
C HIS A 88 -0.78 -3.99 -13.33
N THR A 89 -0.38 -2.81 -12.86
CA THR A 89 -1.16 -1.59 -13.01
C THR A 89 -1.28 -1.17 -14.48
N GLU A 90 -0.23 -1.32 -15.30
CA GLU A 90 -0.30 -1.09 -16.75
C GLU A 90 -1.34 -2.00 -17.43
N LEU A 91 -1.41 -3.28 -17.04
CA LEU A 91 -2.44 -4.19 -17.54
C LEU A 91 -3.83 -3.74 -17.09
N MET A 92 -3.98 -3.36 -15.82
CA MET A 92 -5.24 -2.88 -15.27
C MET A 92 -5.77 -1.65 -16.01
N VAL A 93 -4.95 -0.62 -16.22
CA VAL A 93 -5.40 0.62 -16.89
C VAL A 93 -5.73 0.38 -18.37
N LYS A 94 -5.05 -0.58 -19.03
CA LYS A 94 -5.38 -0.99 -20.40
C LYS A 94 -6.74 -1.70 -20.45
N GLU A 95 -6.98 -2.65 -19.54
CA GLU A 95 -8.25 -3.40 -19.46
C GLU A 95 -9.44 -2.47 -19.18
N TRP A 96 -9.29 -1.58 -18.20
CA TRP A 96 -10.31 -0.61 -17.80
C TRP A 96 -10.38 0.62 -18.71
N LYS A 97 -9.51 0.70 -19.72
CA LYS A 97 -9.41 1.80 -20.69
C LYS A 97 -9.26 3.18 -20.01
N ILE A 98 -8.45 3.24 -18.96
CA ILE A 98 -8.19 4.47 -18.20
C ILE A 98 -7.15 5.32 -18.95
N PRO A 99 -7.52 6.51 -19.44
CA PRO A 99 -6.58 7.39 -20.13
C PRO A 99 -5.48 7.88 -19.20
N ARG A 100 -4.28 8.07 -19.75
CA ARG A 100 -3.13 8.64 -19.03
C ARG A 100 -3.46 9.94 -18.31
N LEU A 101 -4.21 10.83 -18.95
CA LEU A 101 -4.59 12.13 -18.39
C LEU A 101 -5.28 11.99 -17.03
N ILE A 102 -6.19 11.01 -16.87
CA ILE A 102 -6.90 10.79 -15.61
C ILE A 102 -5.93 10.34 -14.50
N GLN A 103 -4.95 9.51 -14.84
CA GLN A 103 -3.93 9.05 -13.89
C GLN A 103 -3.06 10.23 -13.40
N ASP A 104 -2.69 11.12 -14.32
CA ASP A 104 -1.91 12.32 -14.00
C ASP A 104 -2.73 13.37 -13.23
N GLU A 105 -4.04 13.50 -13.50
CA GLU A 105 -4.93 14.37 -12.75
C GLU A 105 -5.07 13.94 -11.29
N ILE A 106 -5.18 12.64 -11.01
CA ILE A 106 -5.22 12.11 -9.65
C ILE A 106 -3.91 12.45 -8.93
N ALA A 107 -2.77 12.15 -9.55
CA ALA A 107 -1.46 12.45 -8.95
C ALA A 107 -1.24 13.95 -8.72
N PHE A 108 -1.69 14.80 -9.66
CA PHE A 108 -1.66 16.25 -9.51
C PHE A 108 -2.49 16.71 -8.31
N ARG A 109 -3.74 16.23 -8.18
CA ARG A 109 -4.62 16.58 -7.06
C ARG A 109 -4.05 16.11 -5.72
N SER A 110 -3.55 14.88 -5.65
CA SER A 110 -2.92 14.32 -4.46
C SER A 110 -1.78 15.21 -3.94
N HIS A 111 -0.83 15.59 -4.79
CA HIS A 111 0.25 16.51 -4.40
C HIS A 111 -0.25 17.92 -4.01
N ARG A 112 -1.28 18.45 -4.68
CA ARG A 112 -1.87 19.75 -4.35
C ARG A 112 -2.59 19.73 -3.00
N ASN A 113 -3.37 18.68 -2.75
CA ASN A 113 -4.11 18.47 -1.51
C ASN A 113 -3.15 18.24 -0.35
N ALA A 114 -2.13 17.39 -0.52
CA ALA A 114 -1.10 17.14 0.49
C ALA A 114 -0.30 18.42 0.82
N HIS A 115 0.04 19.23 -0.20
CA HIS A 115 0.69 20.52 0.04
C HIS A 115 -0.22 21.46 0.85
N ALA A 116 -1.48 21.62 0.45
CA ALA A 116 -2.44 22.45 1.18
C ALA A 116 -2.62 21.97 2.63
N ALA A 117 -2.78 20.66 2.84
CA ALA A 117 -2.95 20.05 4.17
C ALA A 117 -1.69 20.14 5.04
N THR A 118 -0.52 20.27 4.43
CA THR A 118 0.73 20.54 5.15
C THR A 118 0.78 22.01 5.60
N GLU A 119 0.45 22.95 4.70
CA GLU A 119 0.50 24.38 5.00
C GLU A 119 -0.61 24.84 5.97
N ASP A 120 -1.79 24.21 5.91
CA ASP A 120 -2.90 24.50 6.83
C ASP A 120 -2.83 23.74 8.17
N GLY A 121 -1.82 22.88 8.32
CA GLY A 121 -1.50 22.18 9.57
C GLY A 121 -2.30 20.89 9.83
N ARG A 122 -3.19 20.47 8.93
CA ARG A 122 -3.92 19.19 9.08
C ARG A 122 -2.99 18.00 9.16
N LEU A 123 -2.06 17.85 8.22
CA LEU A 123 -1.08 16.75 8.25
C LEU A 123 -0.11 16.89 9.42
N GLY A 124 0.26 18.12 9.78
CA GLY A 124 1.13 18.38 10.94
C GLY A 124 0.54 17.90 12.27
N ALA A 125 -0.79 17.81 12.39
CA ALA A 125 -1.44 17.28 13.58
C ALA A 125 -1.30 15.75 13.74
N GLU A 126 -0.99 15.05 12.65
CA GLU A 126 -0.86 13.58 12.59
C GLU A 126 0.60 13.11 12.57
N ILE A 127 1.55 14.01 12.32
CA ILE A 127 2.98 13.72 12.24
C ILE A 127 3.66 13.96 13.58
N HIS A 128 4.30 12.92 14.12
CA HIS A 128 5.22 13.07 15.24
C HIS A 128 6.65 13.29 14.74
N PRO A 129 7.34 14.38 15.13
CA PRO A 129 8.70 14.64 14.67
C PRO A 129 9.69 13.53 15.07
N LEU A 130 10.53 13.10 14.11
CA LEU A 130 11.53 12.06 14.31
C LEU A 130 12.82 12.42 13.57
N GLY A 131 13.95 12.39 14.28
CA GLY A 131 15.27 12.61 13.65
C GLY A 131 15.44 13.99 13.00
N GLY A 132 14.72 15.01 13.48
CA GLY A 132 14.71 16.35 12.88
C GLY A 132 13.80 16.50 11.66
N LEU A 133 13.03 15.47 11.32
CA LEU A 133 11.98 15.51 10.31
C LEU A 133 10.63 15.71 11.00
N ASP A 134 9.91 16.76 10.64
CA ASP A 134 8.57 17.12 11.13
C ASP A 134 7.55 17.28 10.00
N ARG A 135 7.95 16.98 8.77
CA ARG A 135 7.14 17.11 7.54
C ARG A 135 7.48 16.01 6.55
N ASP A 136 6.50 15.63 5.73
CA ASP A 136 6.72 14.71 4.62
C ASP A 136 7.61 15.35 3.53
N SER A 137 8.61 14.61 3.09
CA SER A 137 9.62 15.10 2.14
C SER A 137 9.24 14.92 0.67
N MET A 138 8.17 14.17 0.39
CA MET A 138 7.82 13.71 -0.96
C MET A 138 6.75 14.56 -1.66
N VAL A 139 6.18 15.54 -0.96
CA VAL A 139 5.14 16.42 -1.50
C VAL A 139 5.75 17.42 -2.48
N ARG A 140 5.29 17.38 -3.74
CA ARG A 140 5.77 18.26 -4.83
C ARG A 140 4.79 19.41 -5.08
N ALA A 141 4.96 20.51 -4.34
CA ALA A 141 4.07 21.67 -4.42
C ALA A 141 4.03 22.35 -5.80
N ASP A 142 5.12 22.23 -6.57
CA ASP A 142 5.29 22.86 -7.89
C ASP A 142 4.90 21.93 -9.05
N THR A 143 4.27 20.78 -8.78
CA THR A 143 3.82 19.86 -9.83
C THR A 143 2.77 20.51 -10.74
N SER A 144 2.70 20.09 -11.99
CA SER A 144 1.69 20.54 -12.96
C SER A 144 1.37 19.42 -13.96
N LEU A 145 0.20 19.47 -14.58
CA LEU A 145 -0.19 18.49 -15.59
C LEU A 145 0.78 18.48 -16.78
N GLU A 146 1.32 19.63 -17.16
CA GLU A 146 2.33 19.74 -18.23
C GLU A 146 3.67 19.10 -17.84
N LYS A 147 4.06 19.17 -16.55
CA LYS A 147 5.25 18.47 -16.05
C LYS A 147 5.01 16.96 -16.05
N LEU A 148 3.86 16.51 -15.55
CA LEU A 148 3.50 15.08 -15.51
C LEU A 148 3.41 14.47 -16.91
N ALA A 149 2.78 15.16 -17.86
CA ALA A 149 2.62 14.69 -19.24
C ALA A 149 3.96 14.50 -19.98
N LYS A 150 5.04 15.18 -19.57
CA LYS A 150 6.38 15.03 -20.16
C LYS A 150 7.14 13.81 -19.63
N LEU A 151 6.67 13.19 -18.55
CA LEU A 151 7.36 12.05 -17.96
C LEU A 151 7.18 10.80 -18.82
N LYS A 152 8.29 10.08 -19.03
CA LYS A 152 8.30 8.82 -19.77
C LYS A 152 7.72 7.69 -18.90
N PRO A 153 6.99 6.73 -19.50
CA PRO A 153 6.58 5.51 -18.82
C PRO A 153 7.76 4.74 -18.23
N VAL A 154 7.56 4.13 -17.06
CA VAL A 154 8.61 3.41 -16.31
C VAL A 154 8.42 1.89 -16.35
N PHE A 155 7.17 1.42 -16.34
CA PHE A 155 6.87 -0.01 -16.22
C PHE A 155 6.64 -0.71 -17.56
N ASP A 156 6.22 0.03 -18.58
CA ASP A 156 6.17 -0.36 -19.99
C ASP A 156 6.67 0.82 -20.84
N PRO A 157 7.98 0.88 -21.16
CA PRO A 157 8.56 2.04 -21.84
C PRO A 157 8.02 2.32 -23.25
N GLU A 158 7.42 1.32 -23.90
CA GLU A 158 6.95 1.46 -25.29
C GLU A 158 5.48 1.85 -25.36
N GLN A 159 4.63 1.25 -24.50
CA GLN A 159 3.17 1.38 -24.59
C GLN A 159 2.51 1.69 -23.24
N GLY A 160 3.31 2.02 -22.23
CA GLY A 160 2.84 2.28 -20.88
C GLY A 160 2.28 3.67 -20.68
N THR A 161 1.56 3.81 -19.58
CA THR A 161 0.99 5.07 -19.10
C THR A 161 1.49 5.43 -17.70
N LEU A 162 1.99 4.48 -16.91
CA LEU A 162 2.46 4.71 -15.55
C LEU A 162 3.87 5.29 -15.57
N THR A 163 4.05 6.39 -14.84
CA THR A 163 5.31 7.13 -14.71
C THR A 163 5.65 7.35 -13.24
N ALA A 164 6.88 7.76 -12.96
CA ALA A 164 7.29 8.17 -11.62
C ALA A 164 6.46 9.36 -11.06
N GLY A 165 5.72 10.09 -11.90
CA GLY A 165 4.87 11.20 -11.46
C GLY A 165 3.48 10.77 -11.01
N ASN A 166 2.97 9.63 -11.49
CA ASN A 166 1.65 9.10 -11.16
C ASN A 166 1.71 7.74 -10.44
N SER A 167 2.86 7.45 -9.85
CA SER A 167 3.15 6.24 -9.06
C SER A 167 3.64 6.64 -7.68
N SER A 168 3.29 5.86 -6.65
CA SER A 168 3.82 6.09 -5.31
C SER A 168 5.34 5.83 -5.29
N PRO A 169 6.11 6.62 -4.53
CA PRO A 169 7.52 6.36 -4.34
C PRO A 169 7.75 5.25 -3.30
N LEU A 170 9.00 4.83 -3.14
CA LEU A 170 9.44 4.05 -1.99
C LEU A 170 9.57 4.98 -0.78
N THR A 171 9.02 4.57 0.36
CA THR A 171 8.94 5.40 1.58
C THR A 171 9.39 4.65 2.81
N ASP A 172 9.94 5.38 3.76
CA ASP A 172 10.19 4.91 5.13
C ASP A 172 9.21 5.61 6.06
N GLY A 173 8.59 4.87 6.98
CA GLY A 173 7.63 5.47 7.92
C GLY A 173 7.00 4.48 8.88
N ALA A 174 6.38 5.01 9.93
CA ALA A 174 5.58 4.26 10.88
C ALA A 174 4.29 5.02 11.22
N ALA A 175 3.20 4.29 11.42
CA ALA A 175 1.93 4.85 11.87
C ALA A 175 1.34 3.94 12.96
N VAL A 176 0.83 4.55 14.03
CA VAL A 176 0.25 3.84 15.17
C VAL A 176 -1.02 4.54 15.65
N VAL A 177 -1.95 3.74 16.17
CA VAL A 177 -3.19 4.19 16.78
C VAL A 177 -3.40 3.47 18.11
N LEU A 178 -3.98 4.17 19.08
CA LEU A 178 -4.45 3.59 20.34
C LEU A 178 -5.93 3.25 20.19
N LEU A 179 -6.27 1.96 20.33
CA LEU A 179 -7.65 1.50 20.40
C LEU A 179 -8.03 1.22 21.85
N MET A 180 -9.25 1.59 22.20
CA MET A 180 -9.85 1.34 23.53
C MET A 180 -11.29 0.87 23.35
N SER A 181 -11.77 0.04 24.28
CA SER A 181 -13.21 -0.17 24.43
C SER A 181 -13.86 1.15 24.86
N GLU A 182 -15.11 1.39 24.43
CA GLU A 182 -15.85 2.61 24.78
C GLU A 182 -16.01 2.75 26.31
N GLU A 183 -16.28 1.64 27.00
CA GLU A 183 -16.35 1.60 28.47
C GLU A 183 -15.03 2.04 29.10
N ARG A 184 -13.90 1.53 28.60
CA ARG A 184 -12.58 1.88 29.13
C ARG A 184 -12.22 3.35 28.85
N ALA A 185 -12.48 3.82 27.64
CA ALA A 185 -12.26 5.23 27.27
C ALA A 185 -13.07 6.17 28.18
N THR A 186 -14.35 5.85 28.42
CA THR A 186 -15.24 6.60 29.31
C THR A 186 -14.73 6.60 30.75
N LYS A 187 -14.35 5.44 31.28
CA LYS A 187 -13.81 5.31 32.64
C LYS A 187 -12.53 6.12 32.86
N GLU A 188 -11.71 6.28 31.83
CA GLU A 188 -10.48 7.08 31.86
C GLU A 188 -10.68 8.55 31.47
N GLY A 189 -11.90 8.98 31.15
CA GLY A 189 -12.18 10.35 30.70
C GLY A 189 -11.53 10.71 29.37
N ARG A 190 -11.31 9.73 28.49
CA ARG A 190 -10.78 9.93 27.12
C ARG A 190 -11.91 10.28 26.17
N THR A 191 -11.68 11.23 25.27
CA THR A 191 -12.60 11.54 24.16
C THR A 191 -12.17 10.76 22.92
N PRO A 192 -12.96 9.79 22.42
CA PRO A 192 -12.64 9.07 21.20
C PRO A 192 -12.62 10.00 19.97
N LEU A 193 -11.67 9.78 19.05
CA LEU A 193 -11.58 10.55 17.80
C LEU A 193 -12.52 9.98 16.72
N ALA A 194 -12.65 8.66 16.66
CA ALA A 194 -13.51 7.95 15.72
C ALA A 194 -13.88 6.57 16.29
N PHE A 195 -14.93 5.96 15.73
CA PHE A 195 -15.33 4.60 16.03
C PHE A 195 -15.01 3.68 14.85
N VAL A 196 -14.38 2.56 15.16
CA VAL A 196 -14.21 1.47 14.20
C VAL A 196 -15.55 0.74 14.08
N LYS A 197 -16.24 0.94 12.96
CA LYS A 197 -17.55 0.32 12.73
C LYS A 197 -17.44 -1.12 12.23
N ASP A 198 -16.63 -1.32 11.19
CA ASP A 198 -16.53 -2.59 10.48
C ASP A 198 -15.31 -2.60 9.54
N PHE A 199 -14.90 -3.79 9.07
CA PHE A 199 -13.86 -3.99 8.07
C PHE A 199 -14.25 -5.12 7.11
N GLU A 200 -13.71 -5.09 5.90
CA GLU A 200 -13.88 -6.16 4.93
C GLU A 200 -12.55 -6.48 4.26
N HIS A 201 -12.25 -7.78 4.15
CA HIS A 201 -11.12 -8.27 3.39
C HIS A 201 -11.64 -9.00 2.14
N ALA A 202 -11.01 -8.74 1.00
CA ALA A 202 -11.25 -9.49 -0.23
C ALA A 202 -9.93 -9.94 -0.82
N ALA A 203 -9.93 -11.15 -1.36
CA ALA A 203 -8.88 -11.66 -2.22
C ALA A 203 -9.45 -11.81 -3.63
N ILE A 204 -8.61 -11.58 -4.63
CA ILE A 204 -8.91 -11.73 -6.06
C ILE A 204 -7.77 -12.51 -6.71
N ASP A 205 -8.02 -13.04 -7.91
CA ASP A 205 -6.94 -13.61 -8.70
C ASP A 205 -5.99 -12.48 -9.14
N PRO A 206 -4.66 -12.63 -9.02
CA PRO A 206 -3.71 -11.65 -9.55
C PRO A 206 -3.96 -11.30 -11.04
N ALA A 207 -4.48 -12.25 -11.83
CA ALA A 207 -4.84 -12.04 -13.23
C ALA A 207 -6.05 -11.11 -13.43
N ASP A 208 -6.91 -10.94 -12.41
CA ASP A 208 -8.01 -9.99 -12.42
C ASP A 208 -7.55 -8.52 -12.23
N GLY A 209 -6.23 -8.32 -12.08
CA GLY A 209 -5.62 -7.05 -11.71
C GLY A 209 -5.32 -7.01 -10.22
N LEU A 210 -4.05 -7.23 -9.88
CA LEU A 210 -3.53 -7.36 -8.51
C LEU A 210 -4.07 -6.31 -7.51
N LEU A 211 -4.33 -5.08 -7.96
CA LEU A 211 -4.75 -3.96 -7.13
C LEU A 211 -6.25 -3.63 -7.21
N MET A 212 -7.08 -4.55 -7.71
CA MET A 212 -8.54 -4.39 -7.83
C MET A 212 -9.34 -4.92 -6.63
N ALA A 213 -8.69 -5.42 -5.59
CA ALA A 213 -9.37 -5.92 -4.39
C ALA A 213 -10.35 -4.90 -3.75
N PRO A 214 -10.08 -3.58 -3.72
CA PRO A 214 -11.06 -2.59 -3.24
C PRO A 214 -12.37 -2.56 -4.06
N GLY A 215 -12.32 -2.92 -5.35
CA GLY A 215 -13.50 -3.12 -6.20
C GLY A 215 -14.42 -4.26 -5.74
N VAL A 216 -13.98 -5.10 -4.80
CA VAL A 216 -14.77 -6.17 -4.18
C VAL A 216 -15.05 -5.87 -2.70
N ALA A 217 -14.02 -5.49 -1.94
CA ALA A 217 -14.13 -5.27 -0.50
C ALA A 217 -15.08 -4.11 -0.15
N VAL A 218 -14.96 -2.96 -0.83
CA VAL A 218 -15.77 -1.77 -0.51
C VAL A 218 -17.26 -2.01 -0.81
N PRO A 219 -17.66 -2.56 -1.98
CA PRO A 219 -19.06 -2.89 -2.22
C PRO A 219 -19.67 -3.91 -1.26
N ARG A 220 -18.90 -4.90 -0.79
CA ARG A 220 -19.36 -5.85 0.24
C ARG A 220 -19.59 -5.15 1.58
N LEU A 221 -18.63 -4.33 1.99
CA LEU A 221 -18.69 -3.58 3.25
C LEU A 221 -19.92 -2.67 3.29
N LEU A 222 -20.09 -1.80 2.29
CA LEU A 222 -21.18 -0.84 2.27
C LEU A 222 -22.55 -1.51 2.22
N ARG A 223 -22.71 -2.53 1.37
CA ARG A 223 -23.97 -3.28 1.26
C ARG A 223 -24.35 -4.01 2.54
N ARG A 224 -23.37 -4.52 3.31
CA ARG A 224 -23.63 -5.14 4.63
C ARG A 224 -24.27 -4.15 5.61
N HIS A 225 -24.04 -2.85 5.44
CA HIS A 225 -24.66 -1.78 6.23
C HIS A 225 -25.82 -1.07 5.51
N GLY A 226 -26.18 -1.49 4.30
CA GLY A 226 -27.20 -0.80 3.49
C GLY A 226 -26.79 0.62 3.08
N LEU A 227 -25.49 0.88 2.97
CA LEU A 227 -24.91 2.18 2.60
C LEU A 227 -24.44 2.18 1.13
N SER A 228 -24.19 3.38 0.62
CA SER A 228 -23.61 3.68 -0.69
C SER A 228 -22.42 4.65 -0.54
N LEU A 229 -21.70 4.92 -1.62
CA LEU A 229 -20.63 5.93 -1.59
C LEU A 229 -21.15 7.35 -1.31
N ALA A 230 -22.41 7.64 -1.65
CA ALA A 230 -23.01 8.95 -1.40
C ALA A 230 -23.21 9.24 0.10
N ASP A 231 -23.25 8.19 0.92
CA ASP A 231 -23.41 8.30 2.39
C ASP A 231 -22.07 8.58 3.09
N MET A 232 -20.94 8.53 2.37
CA MET A 232 -19.62 8.78 2.92
C MET A 232 -19.27 10.27 2.82
N ASP A 233 -18.94 10.87 3.97
CA ASP A 233 -18.46 12.24 4.03
C ASP A 233 -17.00 12.36 3.54
N VAL A 234 -16.18 11.37 3.87
CA VAL A 234 -14.75 11.29 3.54
C VAL A 234 -14.44 9.87 3.08
N VAL A 235 -13.64 9.75 2.01
CA VAL A 235 -13.15 8.47 1.50
C VAL A 235 -11.63 8.54 1.32
N GLU A 236 -10.92 7.83 2.18
CA GLU A 236 -9.47 7.68 2.09
C GLU A 236 -9.12 6.42 1.29
N VAL A 237 -8.42 6.58 0.16
CA VAL A 237 -8.00 5.48 -0.71
C VAL A 237 -6.48 5.46 -0.81
N HIS A 238 -5.87 4.31 -0.54
CA HIS A 238 -4.43 4.13 -0.71
C HIS A 238 -4.02 4.29 -2.19
N GLU A 239 -3.24 5.33 -2.48
CA GLU A 239 -2.80 5.69 -3.83
C GLU A 239 -1.48 5.01 -4.22
N ALA A 240 -1.51 3.69 -4.45
CA ALA A 240 -0.33 3.00 -4.98
C ALA A 240 0.08 3.55 -6.36
N PHE A 241 -0.93 3.81 -7.20
CA PHE A 241 -0.79 4.41 -8.52
C PHE A 241 -2.06 5.20 -8.84
N GLY A 242 -1.93 6.36 -9.50
CA GLY A 242 -3.10 7.10 -9.98
C GLY A 242 -4.00 6.26 -10.90
N GLY A 243 -3.39 5.39 -11.71
CA GLY A 243 -4.12 4.40 -12.52
C GLY A 243 -4.90 3.37 -11.71
N GLN A 244 -4.34 2.88 -10.61
CA GLN A 244 -5.03 1.94 -9.73
C GLN A 244 -6.25 2.58 -9.07
N VAL A 245 -6.12 3.81 -8.58
CA VAL A 245 -7.24 4.56 -7.99
C VAL A 245 -8.35 4.73 -9.04
N ALA A 246 -7.99 5.20 -10.24
CA ALA A 246 -8.94 5.37 -11.34
C ALA A 246 -9.69 4.08 -11.72
N CYS A 247 -9.00 2.93 -11.78
CA CYS A 247 -9.64 1.64 -12.04
C CYS A 247 -10.62 1.24 -10.93
N ASN A 248 -10.25 1.45 -9.66
CA ASN A 248 -11.13 1.14 -8.53
C ASN A 248 -12.37 2.05 -8.49
N LEU A 249 -12.20 3.34 -8.77
CA LEU A 249 -13.32 4.29 -8.92
C LEU A 249 -14.27 3.86 -10.05
N ALA A 250 -13.71 3.47 -11.21
CA ALA A 250 -14.51 2.97 -12.32
C ALA A 250 -15.27 1.68 -11.97
N ALA A 251 -14.67 0.79 -11.16
CA ALA A 251 -15.33 -0.42 -10.66
C ALA A 251 -16.48 -0.11 -9.69
N TRP A 252 -16.32 0.90 -8.83
CA TRP A 252 -17.38 1.32 -7.92
C TRP A 252 -18.55 2.00 -8.63
N GLU A 253 -18.26 2.76 -9.69
CA GLU A 253 -19.28 3.43 -10.52
C GLU A 253 -20.04 2.45 -11.41
N LYS A 254 -19.34 1.59 -12.14
CA LYS A 254 -19.92 0.73 -13.18
C LYS A 254 -20.32 -0.65 -12.66
N GLY A 255 -19.80 -1.03 -11.50
CA GLY A 255 -19.83 -2.40 -11.02
C GLY A 255 -18.74 -3.25 -11.68
N TRP A 256 -18.41 -4.35 -11.01
CA TRP A 256 -17.45 -5.34 -11.50
C TRP A 256 -17.89 -6.74 -11.04
N LYS A 257 -17.10 -7.38 -10.17
CA LYS A 257 -17.46 -8.62 -9.47
C LYS A 257 -18.51 -8.41 -8.38
N GLU A 258 -18.68 -7.16 -7.96
CA GLU A 258 -19.75 -6.73 -7.07
C GLU A 258 -20.57 -5.63 -7.76
N PRO A 259 -21.86 -5.45 -7.37
CA PRO A 259 -22.69 -4.38 -7.92
C PRO A 259 -22.09 -2.99 -7.68
N ALA A 260 -22.44 -2.05 -8.57
CA ALA A 260 -22.08 -0.64 -8.42
C ALA A 260 -22.57 -0.06 -7.09
N ILE A 261 -21.78 0.83 -6.51
CA ILE A 261 -22.05 1.51 -5.24
C ILE A 261 -22.07 3.04 -5.36
N GLY A 262 -22.00 3.55 -6.59
CA GLY A 262 -22.08 4.98 -6.91
C GLY A 262 -20.73 5.58 -7.26
N THR A 263 -20.67 6.91 -7.26
CA THR A 263 -19.48 7.69 -7.58
C THR A 263 -19.04 8.50 -6.36
N ILE A 264 -17.75 8.84 -6.33
CA ILE A 264 -17.22 9.82 -5.39
C ILE A 264 -17.12 11.15 -6.14
N PRO A 265 -17.72 12.24 -5.64
CA PRO A 265 -17.49 13.56 -6.18
C PRO A 265 -15.99 13.86 -6.20
N VAL A 266 -15.49 14.40 -7.31
CA VAL A 266 -14.05 14.66 -7.50
C VAL A 266 -13.50 15.61 -6.44
N GLU A 267 -14.34 16.43 -5.82
CA GLU A 267 -13.99 17.35 -4.75
C GLU A 267 -13.80 16.64 -3.39
N ARG A 268 -14.25 15.39 -3.28
CA ARG A 268 -14.10 14.52 -2.10
C ARG A 268 -13.00 13.46 -2.27
N LEU A 269 -12.32 13.45 -3.42
CA LEU A 269 -11.12 12.66 -3.75
C LEU A 269 -9.87 13.54 -3.57
#